data_AF-A0A818RVM7-F1
#
_entry.id   AF-A0A818RVM7-F1
#
_cell.length_a   1.000
_cell.length_b   1.000
_cell.length_c   1.000
_cell.angle_alpha   90.00
_cell.angle_beta   90.00
_cell.angle_gamma   90.00
#
_symmetry.space_group_name_H-M   'P 1'
#
loop_
_entity.id
_entity.type
_entity.pdbx_description
1 polymer ?
#
loop_
_entity_poly.entity_id
_entity_poly.type
_entity_poly.pdbx_seq_one_letter_code
_entity_poly.pdbx_strand_id
1 'polypeptide(L)'
;MNRHSTLIFIFFCIITSNAGIVPFHPIGFHNVDPIHMIYMKDNWNVYFNNRKVADASVRSFQDLGFGYGKDDWNVFYLGNKMPDAKPRSFEILQPYTGYTKDTWNVYYFGKIVPDAKSHSFQSMGKGYGKDAWSMFFKGKKLN
;
A
#
# COMPACT_ATOMS: atom_id res chain seq x y z
N MET A 1 -28.98 30.73 31.35
CA MET A 1 -27.58 30.98 30.93
C MET A 1 -27.21 29.99 29.84
N ASN A 2 -26.92 30.51 28.65
CA ASN A 2 -26.12 30.01 27.51
C ASN A 2 -26.30 28.53 27.09
N ARG A 3 -27.10 28.19 26.06
CA ARG A 3 -26.94 28.33 24.58
C ARG A 3 -25.83 27.47 23.95
N HIS A 4 -26.19 26.90 22.79
CA HIS A 4 -25.41 26.32 21.67
C HIS A 4 -25.73 24.83 21.42
N SER A 5 -26.85 24.50 20.76
CA SER A 5 -27.02 24.46 19.28
C SER A 5 -25.84 23.80 18.56
N THR A 6 -25.85 22.47 18.44
CA THR A 6 -24.97 21.76 17.51
C THR A 6 -25.68 21.65 16.15
N LEU A 7 -25.32 22.56 15.24
CA LEU A 7 -25.65 22.43 13.82
C LEU A 7 -24.85 21.27 13.24
N ILE A 8 -25.56 20.21 12.85
CA ILE A 8 -25.05 19.16 11.98
C ILE A 8 -24.90 19.77 10.59
N PHE A 9 -23.69 20.18 10.21
CA PHE A 9 -23.36 20.50 8.82
C PHE A 9 -23.06 19.19 8.10
N ILE A 10 -24.10 18.54 7.61
CA ILE A 10 -23.97 17.57 6.52
C ILE A 10 -23.69 18.39 5.26
N PHE A 11 -22.42 18.48 4.86
CA PHE A 11 -22.10 18.90 3.51
C PHE A 11 -22.40 17.73 2.57
N PHE A 12 -23.65 17.68 2.10
CA PHE A 12 -23.96 17.00 0.86
C PHE A 12 -23.27 17.77 -0.26
N CYS A 13 -22.10 17.32 -0.69
CA CYS A 13 -21.63 17.67 -2.02
C CYS A 13 -22.37 16.76 -3.00
N ILE A 14 -23.54 17.23 -3.45
CA ILE A 14 -24.24 16.64 -4.58
C ILE A 14 -23.40 16.96 -5.81
N ILE A 15 -22.62 15.99 -6.30
CA ILE A 15 -22.13 16.04 -7.67
C ILE A 15 -23.16 15.27 -8.50
N THR A 16 -24.08 15.99 -9.14
CA THR A 16 -24.89 15.44 -10.21
C THR A 16 -23.97 15.16 -11.40
N SER A 17 -23.67 13.90 -11.65
CA SER A 17 -23.38 13.47 -13.02
C SER A 17 -23.89 12.05 -13.22
N ASN A 18 -24.50 11.87 -14.38
CA ASN A 18 -25.36 10.76 -14.74
C ASN A 18 -24.50 9.53 -15.07
N ALA A 19 -24.04 8.78 -14.06
CA ALA A 19 -23.48 7.44 -14.20
C ALA A 19 -23.58 6.71 -12.85
N GLY A 20 -23.98 5.44 -12.89
CA GLY A 20 -24.49 4.66 -11.76
C GLY A 20 -23.74 4.76 -10.43
N ILE A 21 -24.51 4.70 -9.35
CA ILE A 21 -24.06 4.52 -7.97
C ILE A 21 -23.22 3.24 -7.93
N VAL A 22 -21.90 3.36 -7.81
CA VAL A 22 -21.08 2.24 -7.33
C VAL A 22 -21.17 2.22 -5.81
N PRO A 23 -21.63 1.13 -5.17
CA PRO A 23 -21.65 1.06 -3.72
C PRO A 23 -20.21 1.07 -3.20
N PHE A 24 -19.83 2.17 -2.55
CA PHE A 24 -18.68 2.20 -1.65
C PHE A 24 -18.91 1.14 -0.57
N HIS A 25 -18.09 0.09 -0.54
CA HIS A 25 -17.97 -0.71 0.68
C HIS A 25 -17.20 0.14 1.69
N PRO A 26 -17.79 0.51 2.84
CA PRO A 26 -17.05 1.14 3.91
C PRO A 26 -16.18 0.05 4.54
N ILE A 27 -14.90 0.02 4.17
CA ILE A 27 -13.91 -0.69 4.99
C ILE A 27 -13.92 0.04 6.33
N GLY A 28 -14.27 -0.68 7.40
CA GLY A 28 -14.51 -0.11 8.71
C GLY A 28 -13.43 0.89 9.11
N PHE A 29 -13.86 2.11 9.43
CA PHE A 29 -13.03 3.09 10.12
C PHE A 29 -12.72 2.56 11.51
N HIS A 30 -11.63 1.80 11.63
CA HIS A 30 -10.94 1.62 12.90
C HIS A 30 -9.87 2.69 12.98
N ASN A 31 -10.12 3.68 13.85
CA ASN A 31 -9.17 4.58 14.50
C ASN A 31 -8.03 5.10 13.61
N VAL A 32 -8.18 6.36 13.17
CA VAL A 32 -7.20 7.08 12.35
C VAL A 32 -5.89 7.25 13.13
N ASP A 33 -4.95 6.33 12.91
CA ASP A 33 -3.55 6.51 13.31
C ASP A 33 -2.89 7.58 12.43
N PRO A 34 -2.07 8.49 12.99
CA PRO A 34 -1.56 9.65 12.27
C PRO A 34 -0.35 9.30 11.39
N ILE A 35 -0.50 8.48 10.36
CA ILE A 35 0.28 8.54 9.11
C ILE A 35 -0.60 7.97 7.98
N HIS A 36 -1.29 8.83 7.21
CA HIS A 36 -2.06 8.42 6.02
C HIS A 36 -1.13 7.96 4.89
N MET A 37 -0.62 6.72 4.94
CA MET A 37 0.10 6.08 3.82
C MET A 37 -0.86 5.41 2.83
N ILE A 38 -1.89 6.14 2.40
CA ILE A 38 -2.94 5.63 1.50
C ILE A 38 -2.77 6.19 0.09
N TYR A 39 -3.19 5.40 -0.90
CA TYR A 39 -3.32 5.88 -2.27
C TYR A 39 -4.71 6.49 -2.48
N MET A 40 -4.76 7.55 -3.27
CA MET A 40 -6.01 8.17 -3.72
C MET A 40 -6.07 8.09 -5.25
N LYS A 41 -7.27 8.09 -5.83
CA LYS A 41 -7.43 8.12 -7.28
C LYS A 41 -8.63 8.97 -7.70
N ASP A 42 -8.50 9.58 -8.87
CA ASP A 42 -9.62 10.16 -9.62
C ASP A 42 -9.92 9.25 -10.84
N ASN A 43 -10.65 9.74 -11.84
CA ASN A 43 -10.98 8.96 -13.05
C ASN A 43 -9.77 8.69 -13.97
N TRP A 44 -8.67 9.42 -13.79
CA TRP A 44 -7.53 9.49 -14.71
C TRP A 44 -6.20 9.15 -14.06
N ASN A 45 -6.04 9.41 -12.77
CA ASN A 45 -4.75 9.41 -12.09
C ASN A 45 -4.84 8.75 -10.72
N VAL A 46 -3.71 8.19 -10.30
CA VAL A 46 -3.45 7.72 -8.94
C VAL A 46 -2.47 8.68 -8.27
N TYR A 47 -2.67 8.93 -6.98
CA TYR A 47 -1.87 9.84 -6.18
C TYR A 47 -1.43 9.19 -4.88
N PHE A 48 -0.24 9.59 -4.41
CA PHE A 48 0.29 9.27 -3.10
C PHE A 48 0.80 10.57 -2.44
N ASN A 49 0.30 10.93 -1.26
CA ASN A 49 0.62 12.19 -0.58
C ASN A 49 0.53 13.42 -1.51
N ASN A 50 -0.61 13.58 -2.21
CA ASN A 50 -0.87 14.65 -3.18
C ASN A 50 0.08 14.72 -4.38
N ARG A 51 0.90 13.69 -4.62
CA ARG A 51 1.76 13.59 -5.80
C ARG A 51 1.21 12.51 -6.73
N LYS A 52 1.11 12.83 -8.02
CA LYS A 52 0.72 11.85 -9.04
C LYS A 52 1.73 10.71 -9.08
N VAL A 53 1.24 9.48 -9.08
CA VAL A 53 2.03 8.26 -9.26
C VAL A 53 2.22 8.06 -10.75
N ALA A 54 3.46 8.21 -11.22
CA ALA A 54 3.79 8.01 -12.62
C ALA A 54 3.53 6.55 -13.04
N ASP A 55 3.06 6.37 -14.28
CA ASP A 55 2.79 5.07 -14.92
C ASP A 55 1.75 4.16 -14.25
N ALA A 56 1.08 4.63 -13.20
CA ALA A 56 0.02 3.86 -12.55
C ALA A 56 -1.24 3.78 -13.42
N SER A 57 -1.70 2.56 -13.67
CA SER A 57 -2.97 2.30 -14.35
C SER A 57 -4.14 2.46 -13.38
N VAL A 58 -4.83 3.60 -13.43
CA VAL A 58 -6.00 3.91 -12.57
C VAL A 58 -7.12 2.85 -12.65
N ARG A 59 -7.27 2.20 -13.81
CA ARG A 59 -8.32 1.19 -14.07
C ARG A 59 -8.14 -0.07 -13.23
N SER A 60 -6.90 -0.48 -13.01
CA SER A 60 -6.53 -1.73 -12.33
C SER A 60 -5.83 -1.49 -10.99
N PHE A 61 -5.64 -0.24 -10.58
CA PHE A 61 -4.89 0.10 -9.38
C PHE A 61 -5.59 -0.42 -8.10
N GLN A 62 -4.79 -1.05 -7.25
CA GLN A 62 -5.16 -1.59 -5.95
C GLN A 62 -4.20 -1.02 -4.90
N ASP A 63 -4.76 -0.36 -3.88
CA ASP A 63 -4.02 -0.04 -2.67
C ASP A 63 -3.89 -1.32 -1.83
N LEU A 64 -2.66 -1.70 -1.50
CA LEU A 64 -2.36 -2.88 -0.69
C LEU A 64 -2.12 -2.52 0.79
N GLY A 65 -2.14 -1.22 1.12
CA GLY A 65 -1.85 -0.70 2.45
C GLY A 65 -0.35 -0.59 2.73
N PHE A 66 -0.02 0.02 3.87
CA PHE A 66 1.37 0.22 4.34
C PHE A 66 2.28 0.94 3.32
N GLY A 67 1.69 1.79 2.46
CA GLY A 67 2.39 2.48 1.38
C GLY A 67 2.62 1.65 0.11
N TYR A 68 2.17 0.39 0.06
CA TYR A 68 2.25 -0.46 -1.12
C TYR A 68 0.98 -0.35 -1.96
N GLY A 69 1.16 -0.29 -3.27
CA GLY A 69 0.07 -0.37 -4.23
C GLY A 69 0.52 -1.16 -5.46
N LYS A 70 -0.43 -1.65 -6.26
CA LYS A 70 -0.11 -2.31 -7.52
C LYS A 70 -1.18 -2.06 -8.57
N ASP A 71 -0.79 -2.21 -9.82
CA ASP A 71 -1.72 -2.39 -10.93
C ASP A 71 -1.38 -3.71 -11.66
N ASP A 72 -2.00 -3.98 -12.81
CA ASP A 72 -1.77 -5.23 -13.55
C ASP A 72 -0.31 -5.37 -14.06
N TRP A 73 0.44 -4.27 -14.12
CA TRP A 73 1.76 -4.18 -14.77
C TRP A 73 2.88 -3.76 -13.82
N ASN A 74 2.56 -3.05 -12.74
CA ASN A 74 3.52 -2.37 -11.87
C ASN A 74 3.19 -2.59 -10.40
N VAL A 75 4.22 -2.54 -9.57
CA VAL A 75 4.10 -2.42 -8.11
C VAL A 75 4.72 -1.10 -7.68
N PHE A 76 4.16 -0.48 -6.64
CA PHE A 76 4.55 0.82 -6.14
C PHE A 76 4.77 0.78 -4.63
N TYR A 77 5.77 1.53 -4.18
CA TYR A 77 6.01 1.82 -2.77
C TYR A 77 6.14 3.34 -2.56
N LEU A 78 5.26 3.89 -1.73
CA LEU A 78 5.16 5.33 -1.43
C LEU A 78 5.08 6.21 -2.69
N GLY A 79 4.33 5.74 -3.70
CA GLY A 79 4.16 6.41 -4.99
C GLY A 79 5.31 6.21 -5.98
N ASN A 80 6.33 5.43 -5.65
CA ASN A 80 7.44 5.13 -6.55
C ASN A 80 7.31 3.73 -7.12
N LYS A 81 7.50 3.58 -8.43
CA LYS A 81 7.50 2.29 -9.11
C LYS A 81 8.66 1.41 -8.63
N MET A 82 8.37 0.14 -8.39
CA MET A 82 9.34 -0.92 -8.08
C MET A 82 9.60 -1.70 -9.37
N PRO A 83 10.69 -1.40 -10.13
CA PRO A 83 10.86 -1.89 -11.49
C PRO A 83 11.03 -3.42 -11.60
N ASP A 84 11.66 -4.04 -10.60
CA ASP A 84 11.92 -5.48 -10.60
C ASP A 84 10.75 -6.32 -10.07
N ALA A 85 9.76 -5.66 -9.47
CA ALA A 85 8.64 -6.31 -8.80
C ALA A 85 7.65 -6.94 -9.77
N LYS A 86 7.20 -8.16 -9.45
CA LYS A 86 6.22 -8.88 -10.26
C LYS A 86 4.80 -8.73 -9.68
N PRO A 87 3.92 -7.91 -10.29
CA PRO A 87 2.62 -7.55 -9.71
C PRO A 87 1.67 -8.74 -9.49
N ARG A 88 1.75 -9.75 -10.36
CA ARG A 88 0.90 -10.96 -10.29
C ARG A 88 1.17 -11.82 -9.05
N SER A 89 2.41 -11.83 -8.57
CA SER A 89 2.86 -12.65 -7.44
C SER A 89 3.24 -11.81 -6.22
N PHE A 90 3.05 -10.48 -6.27
CA PHE A 90 3.48 -9.58 -5.21
C PHE A 90 2.61 -9.74 -3.96
N GLU A 91 3.27 -9.95 -2.82
CA GLU A 91 2.65 -10.29 -1.55
C GLU A 91 3.29 -9.50 -0.40
N ILE A 92 2.45 -8.99 0.50
CA ILE A 92 2.89 -8.41 1.77
C ILE A 92 2.99 -9.54 2.79
N LEU A 93 4.20 -9.80 3.31
CA LEU A 93 4.44 -10.94 4.20
C LEU A 93 3.87 -10.73 5.59
N GLN A 94 3.88 -9.49 6.09
CA GLN A 94 3.29 -9.16 7.38
C GLN A 94 2.95 -7.65 7.45
N PRO A 95 1.80 -7.28 8.03
CA PRO A 95 1.47 -5.88 8.32
C PRO A 95 2.58 -5.16 9.09
N TYR A 96 2.86 -3.90 8.71
CA TYR A 96 3.80 -3.00 9.40
C TYR A 96 5.28 -3.44 9.49
N THR A 97 5.69 -4.58 8.91
CA THR A 97 7.09 -5.04 8.99
C THR A 97 7.97 -4.52 7.87
N GLY A 98 7.36 -4.14 6.75
CA GLY A 98 8.06 -3.66 5.56
C GLY A 98 8.54 -4.76 4.61
N TYR A 99 8.50 -6.04 5.02
CA TYR A 99 8.88 -7.14 4.14
C TYR A 99 7.74 -7.50 3.19
N THR A 100 8.07 -7.56 1.91
CA THR A 100 7.21 -8.05 0.84
C THR A 100 8.01 -9.01 -0.03
N LYS A 101 7.33 -9.81 -0.84
CA LYS A 101 8.00 -10.67 -1.81
C LYS A 101 7.21 -10.76 -3.10
N ASP A 102 7.89 -11.20 -4.13
CA ASP A 102 7.26 -11.80 -5.30
C ASP A 102 7.87 -13.18 -5.56
N THR A 103 7.58 -13.79 -6.71
CA THR A 103 8.14 -15.11 -7.06
C THR A 103 9.67 -15.15 -7.01
N TRP A 104 10.36 -14.05 -7.31
CA TRP A 104 11.82 -14.02 -7.51
C TRP A 104 12.57 -13.30 -6.40
N ASN A 105 11.97 -12.25 -5.85
CA ASN A 105 12.65 -11.29 -5.00
C ASN A 105 11.96 -11.14 -3.65
N VAL A 106 12.75 -10.77 -2.66
CA VAL A 106 12.28 -10.26 -1.37
C VAL A 106 12.61 -8.79 -1.32
N TYR A 107 11.70 -7.98 -0.78
CA TYR A 107 11.88 -6.55 -0.62
C TYR A 107 11.71 -6.15 0.83
N TYR A 108 12.43 -5.11 1.24
CA TYR A 108 12.26 -4.42 2.50
C TYR A 108 12.02 -2.94 2.21
N PHE A 109 10.81 -2.45 2.51
CA PHE A 109 10.37 -1.07 2.21
C PHE A 109 10.69 -0.66 0.76
N GLY A 110 10.21 -1.47 -0.19
CA GLY A 110 10.36 -1.24 -1.62
C GLY A 110 11.76 -1.51 -2.22
N LYS A 111 12.76 -1.90 -1.40
CA LYS A 111 14.12 -2.20 -1.88
C LYS A 111 14.37 -3.69 -1.88
N ILE A 112 15.02 -4.21 -2.92
CA ILE A 112 15.44 -5.62 -2.98
C ILE A 112 16.36 -5.93 -1.78
N VAL A 113 16.12 -7.07 -1.16
CA VAL A 113 16.98 -7.69 -0.14
C VAL A 113 17.93 -8.63 -0.87
N PRO A 114 19.23 -8.29 -0.98
CA PRO A 114 20.19 -9.14 -1.69
C PRO A 114 20.29 -10.52 -1.06
N ASP A 115 20.54 -11.54 -1.89
CA ASP A 115 20.74 -12.95 -1.53
C ASP A 115 19.58 -13.70 -0.88
N ALA A 116 18.52 -13.00 -0.46
CA ALA A 116 17.34 -13.59 0.14
C ALA A 116 16.59 -14.52 -0.82
N LYS A 117 16.17 -15.68 -0.32
CA LYS A 117 15.43 -16.68 -1.12
C LYS A 117 13.92 -16.53 -0.93
N SER A 118 13.25 -15.88 -1.89
CA SER A 118 11.79 -15.59 -1.91
C SER A 118 10.91 -16.80 -1.55
N HIS A 119 11.22 -17.97 -2.10
CA HIS A 119 10.45 -19.21 -1.93
C HIS A 119 10.36 -19.68 -0.47
N SER A 120 11.39 -19.40 0.32
CA SER A 120 11.50 -19.81 1.74
C SER A 120 11.47 -18.64 2.72
N PHE A 121 11.32 -17.41 2.23
CA PHE A 121 11.45 -16.22 3.07
C PHE A 121 10.24 -16.03 4.00
N GLN A 122 10.51 -15.74 5.26
CA GLN A 122 9.54 -15.50 6.33
C GLN A 122 9.87 -14.19 7.04
N SER A 123 8.88 -13.31 7.18
CA SER A 123 8.96 -12.14 8.06
C SER A 123 8.75 -12.59 9.51
N MET A 124 9.67 -12.24 10.40
CA MET A 124 9.62 -12.57 11.83
C MET A 124 9.15 -11.39 12.68
N GLY A 125 8.82 -10.25 12.05
CA GLY A 125 8.46 -9.02 12.76
C GLY A 125 9.66 -8.21 13.23
N LYS A 126 9.41 -6.97 13.66
CA LYS A 126 10.45 -6.04 14.21
C LYS A 126 11.68 -5.85 13.30
N GLY A 127 11.51 -6.00 11.98
CA GLY A 127 12.58 -5.89 11.00
C GLY A 127 13.40 -7.17 10.77
N TYR A 128 13.11 -8.26 11.49
CA TYR A 128 13.75 -9.54 11.26
C TYR A 128 13.03 -10.32 10.15
N GLY A 129 13.82 -10.96 9.31
CA GLY A 129 13.37 -11.94 8.33
C GLY A 129 14.35 -13.11 8.29
N LYS A 130 13.91 -14.24 7.74
CA LYS A 130 14.76 -15.40 7.53
C LYS A 130 14.38 -16.12 6.26
N ASP A 131 15.34 -16.76 5.62
CA ASP A 131 15.07 -17.82 4.65
C ASP A 131 15.63 -19.15 5.16
N ALA A 132 15.73 -20.17 4.31
CA ALA A 132 16.24 -21.47 4.70
C ALA A 132 17.71 -21.46 5.17
N TRP A 133 18.49 -20.44 4.82
CA TRP A 133 19.94 -20.42 4.98
C TRP A 133 20.48 -19.22 5.75
N SER A 134 19.69 -18.16 5.89
CA SER A 134 20.18 -16.86 6.33
C SER A 134 19.14 -16.10 7.13
N MET A 135 19.63 -15.36 8.12
CA MET A 135 18.86 -14.39 8.88
C MET A 135 19.10 -13.00 8.30
N PHE A 136 18.09 -12.13 8.37
CA PHE A 136 18.14 -10.78 7.85
C PHE A 136 17.60 -9.80 8.89
N PHE A 137 18.24 -8.64 8.98
CA PHE A 137 17.76 -7.51 9.76
C PHE A 137 17.62 -6.28 8.87
N LYS A 138 16.39 -5.77 8.78
CA LYS A 138 16.03 -4.59 7.98
C LYS A 138 16.55 -4.65 6.54
N GLY A 139 16.38 -5.80 5.90
CA GLY A 139 16.81 -6.06 4.52
C GLY A 139 18.31 -6.29 4.33
N LYS A 140 19.08 -6.46 5.41
CA LYS A 140 20.50 -6.84 5.35
C LYS A 140 20.69 -8.24 5.90
N LYS A 141 21.46 -9.07 5.17
CA LYS A 141 21.86 -10.39 5.65
C LYS A 141 22.74 -10.25 6.91
N LEU A 142 22.47 -11.08 7.90
CA LEU A 142 23.30 -11.24 9.09
C LEU A 142 24.36 -12.30 8.81
N ASN A 143 25.59 -12.02 9.25
CA ASN A 143 26.74 -12.93 9.15
C ASN A 143 26.88 -13.77 10.41
#